data_AF-A0A2J7VE60-F1
#
_entry.id   AF-A0A2J7VE60-F1
#
_cell.length_a   1.000
_cell.length_b   1.000
_cell.length_c   1.000
_cell.angle_alpha   90.00
_cell.angle_beta   90.00
_cell.angle_gamma   90.00
#
_symmetry.space_group_name_H-M   'P 1'
#
loop_
_entity.id
_entity.type
_entity.pdbx_description
1 polymer ?
#
loop_
_entity_poly.entity_id
_entity_poly.type
_entity_poly.pdbx_seq_one_letter_code
_entity_poly.pdbx_strand_id
1 'polypeptide(L)'
;MNELATITLSSDDTYSSEDFRLVERFQTLEPGHYWRRKAESKRGLPQGVVLLLLDVVEFDGKPHTVKLATHPLEGGDGRYEFLVGEFLDDWEYAPDGAEVRERELRHLQTEIAAANTELLEGQINPALIAPAIQKDLDAWEAKRAEEAKRAASERGEEPASLVNPTASSELMVRGGNVRTDLAFVAEHRLTQEDVSAIRVTVEREAVIAESKVRWLTTRTDAIASKVRAMTPFFKEKAAVALAQTSHVRKFTDELMKGLASLDLYTGKNVEVVTIKEGAPAPAEELLTLMQRKLFIEEELAVWADLEADFDYSSIELFDEHIAKSPALLQQICPTARCVVAVSMRRRTVDYENIDPQEWMRRNHQNRAVFLLVRNGENLHRVYSGEPTHELVARLFPARQENEENFKGVDGEKISFNHIEFTRRMAKPDAEALAYKRILICCVGWITA
;
A
#
# COMPACT_ATOMS: atom_id res chain seq x y z
N MET A 1 -22.74 20.66 22.75
CA MET A 1 -24.07 20.45 23.34
C MET A 1 -25.03 20.40 22.16
N ASN A 2 -25.52 19.21 21.82
CA ASN A 2 -26.27 18.94 20.59
C ASN A 2 -27.74 19.23 20.84
N GLU A 3 -28.28 20.29 20.24
CA GLU A 3 -29.73 20.43 20.11
C GLU A 3 -30.18 19.65 18.87
N LEU A 4 -30.77 18.48 19.14
CA LEU A 4 -31.60 17.77 18.18
C LEU A 4 -32.84 18.61 17.93
N ALA A 5 -32.93 19.23 16.75
CA ALA A 5 -34.13 19.93 16.32
C ALA A 5 -35.28 18.92 16.21
N THR A 6 -36.17 18.95 17.21
CA THR A 6 -37.46 18.29 17.19
C THR A 6 -38.34 19.10 16.24
N ILE A 7 -38.57 18.60 15.03
CA ILE A 7 -39.53 19.23 14.12
C ILE A 7 -40.93 18.90 14.65
N THR A 8 -41.52 19.89 15.30
CA THR A 8 -42.93 19.88 15.69
C THR A 8 -43.68 20.50 14.53
N LEU A 9 -44.39 19.70 13.75
CA LEU A 9 -45.23 20.20 12.65
C LEU A 9 -46.47 20.87 13.25
N SER A 10 -46.44 22.20 13.35
CA SER A 10 -47.66 23.01 13.46
C SER A 10 -47.99 23.59 12.08
N SER A 11 -49.23 23.38 11.66
CA SER A 11 -49.85 24.01 10.49
C SER A 11 -49.98 25.52 10.71
N ASP A 12 -49.76 26.27 9.63
CA ASP A 12 -49.69 27.74 9.52
C ASP A 12 -48.40 28.37 10.04
N ASP A 13 -47.52 28.75 9.11
CA ASP A 13 -46.90 30.08 9.11
C ASP A 13 -46.16 30.37 7.79
N THR A 14 -46.43 31.54 7.25
CA THR A 14 -45.78 32.16 6.07
C THR A 14 -44.31 32.45 6.36
N TYR A 15 -43.39 31.86 5.58
CA TYR A 15 -41.95 32.10 5.72
C TYR A 15 -41.50 33.34 4.91
N SER A 16 -40.94 34.33 5.61
CA SER A 16 -40.17 35.44 5.03
C SER A 16 -38.78 34.94 4.61
N SER A 17 -38.25 35.44 3.48
CA SER A 17 -36.92 35.06 2.98
C SER A 17 -35.75 35.54 3.86
N GLU A 18 -36.02 36.28 4.94
CA GLU A 18 -35.00 36.79 5.87
C GLU A 18 -34.70 35.85 7.06
N ASP A 19 -35.48 34.78 7.26
CA ASP A 19 -35.27 33.82 8.36
C ASP A 19 -34.37 32.62 7.99
N PHE A 20 -33.87 32.58 6.75
CA PHE A 20 -32.95 31.53 6.31
C PHE A 20 -31.51 32.04 6.40
N ARG A 21 -30.81 31.68 7.48
CA ARG A 21 -29.34 31.68 7.48
C ARG A 21 -28.88 30.45 6.71
N LEU A 22 -28.44 30.64 5.47
CA LEU A 22 -27.66 29.65 4.74
C LEU A 22 -26.32 29.45 5.49
N VAL A 23 -26.28 28.47 6.39
CA VAL A 23 -25.02 28.00 6.95
C VAL A 23 -24.41 27.08 5.90
N GLU A 24 -23.53 27.62 5.06
CA GLU A 24 -22.69 26.81 4.18
C GLU A 24 -21.76 25.93 5.03
N ARG A 25 -22.25 24.77 5.47
CA ARG A 25 -21.38 23.66 5.87
C ARG A 25 -20.84 22.99 4.61
N PHE A 26 -20.07 23.74 3.83
CA PHE A 26 -19.32 23.24 2.68
C PHE A 26 -17.85 23.14 3.07
N GLN A 27 -17.53 22.27 4.01
CA GLN A 27 -16.20 21.66 4.05
C GLN A 27 -16.35 20.31 3.35
N THR A 28 -16.30 20.33 2.02
CA THR A 28 -16.12 19.11 1.23
C THR A 28 -14.85 18.44 1.76
N LEU A 29 -14.96 17.18 2.17
CA LEU A 29 -13.80 16.39 2.58
C LEU A 29 -12.92 16.14 1.35
N GLU A 30 -12.04 17.10 1.05
CA GLU A 30 -11.23 17.08 -0.16
C GLU A 30 -9.82 16.55 0.13
N PRO A 31 -9.41 15.43 -0.49
CA PRO A 31 -8.04 14.94 -0.42
C PRO A 31 -7.01 16.00 -0.82
N GLY A 32 -5.85 15.97 -0.18
CA GLY A 32 -4.79 16.95 -0.38
C GLY A 32 -4.81 18.12 0.61
N HIS A 33 -5.81 18.17 1.49
CA HIS A 33 -5.90 19.18 2.54
C HIS A 33 -5.44 18.65 3.90
N TYR A 34 -5.00 19.58 4.75
CA TYR A 34 -4.56 19.29 6.10
C TYR A 34 -5.70 19.44 7.10
N TRP A 35 -5.67 18.58 8.11
CA TRP A 35 -6.64 18.57 9.19
C TRP A 35 -5.91 18.55 10.52
N ARG A 36 -6.37 19.39 11.45
CA ARG A 36 -5.86 19.49 12.80
C ARG A 36 -6.78 18.76 13.75
N ARG A 37 -6.20 18.15 14.75
CA ARG A 37 -6.96 17.46 15.77
C ARG A 37 -7.35 18.35 16.95
N LYS A 38 -8.63 18.33 17.33
CA LYS A 38 -9.20 19.17 18.41
C LYS A 38 -8.76 18.73 19.81
N ALA A 39 -8.70 17.42 20.07
CA ALA A 39 -8.43 16.84 21.40
C ALA A 39 -7.58 15.56 21.36
N GLU A 40 -6.98 15.19 22.50
CA GLU A 40 -6.37 13.87 22.69
C GLU A 40 -7.43 12.77 22.55
N SER A 41 -7.07 11.68 21.85
CA SER A 41 -7.96 10.55 21.56
C SER A 41 -7.48 9.32 22.27
N LYS A 42 -8.39 8.36 22.33
CA LYS A 42 -8.13 6.96 22.67
C LYS A 42 -7.06 6.27 21.79
N ARG A 43 -6.76 6.77 20.58
CA ARG A 43 -5.77 6.20 19.65
C ARG A 43 -4.34 6.78 19.80
N GLY A 44 -4.06 7.57 20.85
CA GLY A 44 -2.69 7.98 21.19
C GLY A 44 -2.06 9.08 20.32
N LEU A 45 -2.80 9.67 19.37
CA LEU A 45 -2.33 10.86 18.65
C LEU A 45 -2.41 12.11 19.55
N PRO A 46 -1.41 13.00 19.53
CA PRO A 46 -1.41 14.21 20.36
C PRO A 46 -2.45 15.23 19.90
N GLN A 47 -2.93 16.04 20.85
CA GLN A 47 -3.79 17.18 20.54
C GLN A 47 -3.05 18.19 19.65
N GLY A 48 -3.75 18.80 18.69
CA GLY A 48 -3.18 19.81 17.79
C GLY A 48 -2.32 19.27 16.65
N VAL A 49 -2.12 17.94 16.56
CA VAL A 49 -1.42 17.33 15.43
C VAL A 49 -2.12 17.66 14.11
N VAL A 50 -1.32 18.01 13.10
CA VAL A 50 -1.80 18.29 11.75
C VAL A 50 -1.41 17.13 10.84
N LEU A 51 -2.39 16.51 10.19
CA LEU A 51 -2.18 15.38 9.27
C LEU A 51 -2.81 15.68 7.90
N LEU A 52 -2.21 15.10 6.86
CA LEU A 52 -2.70 15.20 5.49
C LEU A 52 -3.84 14.21 5.25
N LEU A 53 -4.95 14.70 4.70
CA LEU A 53 -6.02 13.87 4.13
C LEU A 53 -5.57 13.30 2.78
N LEU A 54 -5.32 11.99 2.73
CA LEU A 54 -4.84 11.31 1.55
C LEU A 54 -5.97 10.90 0.60
N ASP A 55 -7.06 10.40 1.17
CA ASP A 55 -8.17 9.87 0.39
C ASP A 55 -9.46 9.84 1.23
N VAL A 56 -10.58 9.97 0.54
CA VAL A 56 -11.92 9.76 1.08
C VAL A 56 -12.55 8.64 0.28
N VAL A 57 -12.87 7.55 0.98
CA VAL A 57 -13.56 6.41 0.39
C VAL A 57 -15.04 6.61 0.57
N GLU A 58 -15.74 6.63 -0.55
CA GLU A 58 -17.18 6.78 -0.62
C GLU A 58 -17.87 5.42 -0.65
N PHE A 59 -19.10 5.39 -0.16
CA PHE A 59 -20.04 4.30 -0.32
C PHE A 59 -21.40 4.88 -0.69
N ASP A 60 -21.99 4.41 -1.79
CA ASP A 60 -23.29 4.88 -2.29
C ASP A 60 -23.35 6.42 -2.47
N GLY A 61 -22.27 6.99 -3.04
CA GLY A 61 -22.15 8.43 -3.28
C GLY A 61 -21.97 9.28 -2.02
N LYS A 62 -21.70 8.66 -0.86
CA LYS A 62 -21.50 9.36 0.42
C LYS A 62 -20.14 9.03 1.03
N PRO A 63 -19.43 10.01 1.62
CA PRO A 63 -18.19 9.76 2.34
C PRO A 63 -18.38 8.74 3.48
N HIS A 64 -17.52 7.73 3.54
CA HIS A 64 -17.58 6.68 4.56
C HIS A 64 -16.31 6.59 5.40
N THR A 65 -15.16 6.42 4.74
CA THR A 65 -13.87 6.23 5.40
C THR A 65 -12.90 7.32 4.98
N VAL A 66 -12.25 7.95 5.95
CA VAL A 66 -11.18 8.93 5.76
C VAL A 66 -9.82 8.25 5.97
N LYS A 67 -8.87 8.50 5.05
CA LYS A 67 -7.49 8.04 5.16
C LYS A 67 -6.56 9.22 5.35
N LEU A 68 -5.84 9.25 6.47
CA LEU A 68 -4.83 10.26 6.78
C LEU A 68 -3.42 9.68 6.68
N ALA A 69 -2.45 10.50 6.29
CA ALA A 69 -1.03 10.16 6.39
C ALA A 69 -0.58 10.17 7.87
N THR A 70 0.38 9.32 8.21
CA THR A 70 1.14 9.49 9.47
C THR A 70 1.98 10.76 9.44
N HIS A 71 2.32 11.29 10.62
CA HIS A 71 3.13 12.49 10.70
C HIS A 71 4.54 12.23 10.11
N PRO A 72 5.13 13.14 9.30
CA PRO A 72 6.45 12.92 8.69
C PRO A 72 7.56 12.58 9.69
N LEU A 73 7.54 13.19 10.87
CA LEU A 73 8.50 12.92 11.96
C LEU A 73 8.38 11.52 12.58
N GLU A 74 7.24 10.85 12.44
CA GLU A 74 7.08 9.46 12.91
C GLU A 74 7.77 8.46 11.95
N GLY A 75 8.28 8.94 10.80
CA GLY A 75 9.17 8.18 9.92
C GLY A 75 8.51 7.03 9.14
N GLY A 76 7.17 6.91 9.21
CA GLY A 76 6.43 5.82 8.57
C GLY A 76 5.75 6.20 7.26
N ASP A 77 5.58 5.22 6.36
CA ASP A 77 4.60 5.26 5.26
C ASP A 77 3.19 4.82 5.75
N GLY A 78 2.93 5.02 7.04
CA GLY A 78 1.72 4.57 7.71
C GLY A 78 0.51 5.40 7.32
N ARG A 79 -0.67 4.84 7.59
CA ARG A 79 -1.95 5.50 7.31
C ARG A 79 -2.87 5.29 8.49
N TYR A 80 -3.58 6.35 8.87
CA TYR A 80 -4.69 6.25 9.80
C TYR A 80 -6.00 6.20 9.03
N GLU A 81 -6.85 5.24 9.36
CA GLU A 81 -8.19 5.13 8.80
C GLU A 81 -9.23 5.45 9.87
N PHE A 82 -10.20 6.30 9.54
CA PHE A 82 -11.29 6.71 10.43
C PHE A 82 -12.62 6.60 9.69
N LEU A 83 -13.69 6.32 10.42
CA LEU A 83 -15.04 6.57 9.91
C LEU A 83 -15.25 8.08 9.84
N VAL A 84 -15.97 8.55 8.82
CA VAL A 84 -16.23 9.98 8.61
C VAL A 84 -16.89 10.62 9.82
N GLY A 85 -17.85 9.93 10.47
CA GLY A 85 -18.50 10.44 11.68
C GLY A 85 -17.51 10.71 12.81
N GLU A 86 -16.69 9.71 13.16
CA GLU A 86 -15.65 9.85 14.19
C GLU A 86 -14.61 10.92 13.80
N PHE A 87 -14.28 11.01 12.52
CA PHE A 87 -13.33 12.00 12.02
C PHE A 87 -13.84 13.43 12.18
N LEU A 88 -15.08 13.72 11.79
CA LEU A 88 -15.63 15.08 11.86
C LEU A 88 -15.83 15.57 13.30
N ASP A 89 -16.04 14.64 14.23
CA ASP A 89 -16.13 14.95 15.66
C ASP A 89 -14.76 15.44 16.20
N ASP A 90 -13.70 14.69 15.92
CA ASP A 90 -12.36 14.90 16.51
C ASP A 90 -11.44 15.87 15.73
N TRP A 91 -11.75 16.14 14.46
CA TRP A 91 -10.88 16.91 13.56
C TRP A 91 -11.51 18.22 13.07
N GLU A 92 -10.66 19.19 12.77
CA GLU A 92 -10.99 20.47 12.16
C GLU A 92 -10.08 20.74 10.97
N TYR A 93 -10.60 21.46 9.97
CA TYR A 93 -9.82 21.85 8.80
C TYR A 93 -8.68 22.80 9.18
N ALA A 94 -7.47 22.53 8.67
CA ALA A 94 -6.27 23.30 8.96
C ALA A 94 -5.71 23.93 7.68
N PRO A 95 -6.16 25.14 7.30
CA PRO A 95 -5.67 25.82 6.09
C PRO A 95 -4.18 26.17 6.19
N ASP A 96 -3.67 26.35 7.41
CA ASP A 96 -2.28 26.63 7.72
C ASP A 96 -1.40 25.37 7.78
N GLY A 97 -1.92 24.18 7.45
CA GLY A 97 -1.16 22.94 7.58
C GLY A 97 0.10 22.87 6.72
N ALA A 98 0.08 23.49 5.53
CA ALA A 98 1.28 23.62 4.70
C ALA A 98 2.34 24.51 5.38
N GLU A 99 1.92 25.60 6.03
CA GLU A 99 2.82 26.50 6.76
C GLU A 99 3.42 25.81 7.99
N VAL A 100 2.62 24.99 8.70
CA VAL A 100 3.08 24.15 9.81
C VAL A 100 4.20 23.22 9.34
N ARG A 101 4.01 22.54 8.20
CA ARG A 101 5.03 21.65 7.60
C ARG A 101 6.29 22.39 7.17
N GLU A 102 6.15 23.56 6.57
CA GLU A 102 7.31 24.37 6.22
C GLU A 102 8.09 24.84 7.45
N ARG A 103 7.39 25.21 8.54
CA ARG A 103 8.04 25.59 9.80
C ARG A 103 8.83 24.42 10.40
N GLU A 104 8.27 23.22 10.38
CA GLU A 104 8.95 21.99 10.82
C GLU A 104 10.19 21.70 9.96
N LEU A 105 10.09 21.83 8.65
CA LEU A 105 11.22 21.64 7.74
C LEU A 105 12.33 22.69 7.96
N ARG A 106 11.95 23.96 8.16
CA ARG A 106 12.89 25.05 8.50
C ARG A 106 13.58 24.80 9.83
N HIS A 107 12.88 24.25 10.81
CA HIS A 107 13.47 23.85 12.09
C HIS A 107 14.56 22.79 11.89
N LEU A 108 14.28 21.73 11.13
CA LEU A 108 15.28 20.70 10.79
C LEU A 108 16.48 21.28 10.04
N GLN A 109 16.25 22.18 9.08
CA GLN A 109 17.33 22.88 8.35
C GLN A 109 18.20 23.73 9.28
N THR A 110 17.58 24.43 10.23
CA THR A 110 18.30 25.24 11.24
C THR A 110 19.16 24.36 12.13
N GLU A 111 18.63 23.21 12.57
CA GLU A 111 19.39 22.24 13.35
C GLU A 111 20.57 21.63 12.58
N ILE A 112 20.40 21.36 11.28
CA ILE A 112 21.47 20.86 10.40
C ILE A 112 22.55 21.95 10.22
N ALA A 113 22.14 23.20 10.01
CA ALA A 113 23.06 24.32 9.89
C ALA A 113 23.89 24.50 11.17
N ALA A 114 23.24 24.49 12.34
CA ALA A 114 23.92 24.57 13.63
C ALA A 114 24.91 23.40 13.84
N ALA A 115 24.52 22.17 13.49
CA ALA A 115 25.41 21.01 13.60
C ALA A 115 26.62 21.08 12.64
N ASN A 116 26.43 21.62 11.43
CA ASN A 116 27.53 21.87 10.49
C ASN A 116 28.49 22.96 11.01
N THR A 117 27.95 24.03 11.60
CA THR A 117 28.77 25.07 12.24
C THR A 117 29.58 24.50 13.40
N GLU A 118 28.97 23.69 14.27
CA GLU A 118 29.69 23.01 15.37
C GLU A 118 30.82 22.11 14.84
N LEU A 119 30.57 21.38 13.75
CA LEU A 119 31.58 20.51 13.12
C LEU A 119 32.77 21.33 12.58
N LEU A 120 32.50 22.44 11.87
CA LEU A 120 33.53 23.33 11.32
C LEU A 120 34.32 24.02 12.44
N GLU A 121 33.64 24.51 13.49
CA GLU A 121 34.28 25.11 14.64
C GLU A 121 35.17 24.12 15.39
N GLY A 122 34.76 22.85 15.52
CA GLY A 122 35.60 21.80 16.11
C GLY A 122 36.88 21.52 15.33
N GLN A 123 36.87 21.67 14.00
CA GLN A 123 38.07 21.52 13.17
C GLN A 123 39.05 22.70 13.33
N ILE A 124 38.51 23.90 13.55
CA ILE A 124 39.29 25.15 13.67
C ILE A 124 39.77 25.37 15.11
N ASN A 125 38.97 24.97 16.10
CA ASN A 125 39.23 25.19 17.52
C ASN A 125 39.45 23.85 18.27
N PRO A 126 40.72 23.46 18.52
CA PRO A 126 41.06 22.25 19.26
C PRO A 126 40.45 22.16 20.68
N ALA A 127 40.07 23.30 21.28
CA ALA A 127 39.48 23.32 22.62
C ALA A 127 38.09 22.68 22.68
N LEU A 128 37.36 22.59 21.57
CA LEU A 128 36.04 21.95 21.52
C LEU A 128 36.13 20.42 21.52
N ILE A 129 37.22 19.86 21.00
CA ILE A 129 37.47 18.40 20.99
C ILE A 129 38.21 17.97 22.28
N ALA A 130 38.92 18.89 22.94
CA ALA A 130 39.73 18.61 24.12
C ALA A 130 38.98 17.86 25.25
N PRO A 131 37.71 18.17 25.60
CA PRO A 131 36.98 17.40 26.61
C PRO A 131 36.74 15.93 26.22
N ALA A 132 36.48 15.67 24.94
CA ALA A 132 36.29 14.30 24.44
C ALA A 132 37.60 13.52 24.45
N ILE A 133 38.70 14.17 24.03
CA ILE A 133 40.05 13.60 24.07
C ILE A 133 40.45 13.29 25.51
N GLN A 134 40.23 14.23 26.44
CA GLN A 134 40.59 14.04 27.84
C GLN A 134 39.86 12.84 28.46
N LYS A 135 38.55 12.73 28.20
CA LYS A 135 37.75 11.58 28.66
C LYS A 135 38.30 10.24 28.14
N ASP A 136 38.68 10.18 26.87
CA ASP A 136 39.22 8.96 26.26
C ASP A 136 40.64 8.64 26.78
N LEU A 137 41.45 9.67 27.04
CA LEU A 137 42.77 9.53 27.67
C LEU A 137 42.65 9.04 29.12
N ASP A 138 41.77 9.63 29.93
CA ASP A 138 41.54 9.20 31.32
C ASP A 138 41.09 7.74 31.38
N ALA A 139 40.21 7.32 30.46
CA ALA A 139 39.78 5.93 30.34
C ALA A 139 40.92 4.99 29.93
N TRP A 140 41.80 5.42 29.02
CA TRP A 140 42.98 4.67 28.61
C TRP A 140 43.99 4.52 29.76
N GLU A 141 44.26 5.59 30.51
CA GLU A 141 45.14 5.58 31.68
C GLU A 141 44.60 4.67 32.78
N ALA A 142 43.29 4.73 33.06
CA ALA A 142 42.63 3.86 34.03
C ALA A 142 42.75 2.38 33.64
N LYS A 143 42.53 2.06 32.36
CA LYS A 143 42.67 0.69 31.83
C LYS A 143 44.10 0.19 31.95
N ARG A 144 45.11 1.01 31.63
CA ARG A 144 46.52 0.68 31.82
C ARG A 144 46.87 0.42 33.29
N ALA A 145 46.33 1.23 34.21
CA ALA A 145 46.55 1.04 35.64
C ALA A 145 45.91 -0.25 36.16
N GLU A 146 44.74 -0.63 35.64
CA GLU A 146 44.08 -1.88 35.96
C GLU A 146 44.84 -3.10 35.42
N GLU A 147 45.30 -3.05 34.16
CA GLU A 147 46.12 -4.09 33.55
C GLU A 147 47.45 -4.30 34.29
N ALA A 148 48.10 -3.21 34.73
CA ALA A 148 49.31 -3.28 35.54
C ALA A 148 49.06 -3.93 36.92
N LYS A 149 47.95 -3.58 37.58
CA LYS A 149 47.54 -4.20 38.86
C LYS A 149 47.23 -5.69 38.69
N ARG A 150 46.54 -6.05 37.62
CA ARG A 150 46.20 -7.44 37.31
C ARG A 150 47.44 -8.28 37.03
N ALA A 151 48.35 -7.78 36.20
CA ALA A 151 49.60 -8.46 35.87
C ALA A 151 50.52 -8.63 37.10
N ALA A 152 50.48 -7.69 38.04
CA ALA A 152 51.21 -7.79 39.31
C ALA A 152 50.58 -8.82 40.26
N SER A 153 49.25 -8.84 40.36
CA SER A 153 48.50 -9.86 41.12
C SER A 153 48.73 -11.28 40.59
N GLU A 154 48.86 -11.45 39.27
CA GLU A 154 49.13 -12.74 38.63
C GLU A 154 50.59 -13.22 38.85
N ARG A 155 51.54 -12.29 39.06
CA ARG A 155 52.95 -12.59 39.37
C ARG A 155 53.27 -12.64 40.86
N GLY A 156 52.33 -12.29 41.73
CA GLY A 156 52.55 -12.22 43.19
C GLY A 156 53.49 -11.09 43.62
N GLU A 157 53.62 -10.04 42.80
CA GLU A 157 54.52 -8.91 42.99
C GLU A 157 53.73 -7.61 43.24
N GLU A 158 54.40 -6.59 43.78
CA GLU A 158 53.81 -5.23 43.83
C GLU A 158 53.65 -4.65 42.42
N PRO A 159 52.60 -3.84 42.17
CA PRO A 159 52.37 -3.23 40.86
C PRO A 159 53.58 -2.38 40.44
N ALA A 160 54.20 -2.77 39.33
CA ALA A 160 55.30 -2.03 38.74
C ALA A 160 54.88 -0.58 38.45
N SER A 161 55.79 0.36 38.72
CA SER A 161 55.57 1.78 38.43
C SER A 161 55.25 1.95 36.93
N LEU A 162 54.17 2.69 36.63
CA LEU A 162 53.81 2.96 35.24
C LEU A 162 54.89 3.83 34.60
N VAL A 163 55.34 3.42 33.42
CA VAL A 163 56.22 4.25 32.59
C VAL A 163 55.43 5.46 32.14
N ASN A 164 55.89 6.64 32.56
CA ASN A 164 55.34 7.93 32.19
C ASN A 164 56.15 8.51 31.00
N PRO A 165 55.48 9.22 30.07
CA PRO A 165 56.18 9.98 29.04
C PRO A 165 57.19 10.95 29.65
N THR A 166 58.40 11.02 29.10
CA THR A 166 59.39 12.04 29.46
C THR A 166 59.41 13.15 28.40
N ALA A 167 59.97 14.32 28.73
CA ALA A 167 60.11 15.43 27.78
C ALA A 167 60.88 15.01 26.50
N SER A 168 61.84 14.08 26.62
CA SER A 168 62.58 13.51 25.50
C SER A 168 61.70 12.63 24.61
N SER A 169 60.81 11.83 25.21
CA SER A 169 59.84 10.98 24.49
C SER A 169 58.80 11.82 23.73
N GLU A 170 58.34 12.93 24.32
CA GLU A 170 57.41 13.88 23.68
C GLU A 170 58.07 14.69 22.56
N LEU A 171 59.36 15.02 22.65
CA LEU A 171 60.09 15.68 21.57
C LEU A 171 60.29 14.76 20.35
N MET A 172 60.34 13.45 20.59
CA MET A 172 60.59 12.43 19.59
C MET A 172 59.31 12.02 18.82
N VAL A 173 58.14 12.20 19.44
CA VAL A 173 56.82 11.96 18.85
C VAL A 173 56.12 13.30 18.65
N ARG A 174 56.24 13.88 17.46
CA ARG A 174 55.66 15.21 17.17
C ARG A 174 54.82 15.18 15.90
N GLY A 175 53.54 15.56 16.02
CA GLY A 175 52.62 15.65 14.88
C GLY A 175 52.32 14.32 14.20
N GLY A 176 52.28 13.22 14.95
CA GLY A 176 52.00 11.88 14.44
C GLY A 176 53.20 11.16 13.79
N ASN A 177 54.39 11.76 13.79
CA ASN A 177 55.62 11.15 13.28
C ASN A 177 56.60 10.84 14.42
N VAL A 178 57.20 9.65 14.37
CA VAL A 178 58.32 9.26 15.24
C VAL A 178 59.62 9.65 14.55
N ARG A 179 60.42 10.52 15.19
CA ARG A 179 61.79 10.81 14.74
C ARG A 179 62.68 9.60 14.98
N THR A 180 63.13 8.97 13.90
CA THR A 180 64.01 7.78 13.90
C THR A 180 65.40 8.07 13.32
N ASP A 181 65.75 9.34 13.16
CA ASP A 181 67.03 9.74 12.59
C ASP A 181 68.20 9.28 13.47
N LEU A 182 69.16 8.61 12.84
CA LEU A 182 70.31 8.00 13.51
C LEU A 182 71.15 9.02 14.31
N ALA A 183 71.15 10.29 13.86
CA ALA A 183 71.81 11.41 14.52
C ALA A 183 71.16 11.72 15.89
N PHE A 184 69.83 11.82 15.94
CA PHE A 184 69.08 12.08 17.18
C PHE A 184 69.19 10.92 18.19
N VAL A 185 69.09 9.69 17.69
CA VAL A 185 69.26 8.45 18.49
C VAL A 185 70.64 8.40 19.16
N ALA A 186 71.70 8.76 18.42
CA ALA A 186 73.07 8.78 18.91
C ALA A 186 73.32 9.93 19.90
N GLU A 187 72.73 11.11 19.66
CA GLU A 187 72.87 12.30 20.51
C GLU A 187 72.20 12.13 21.88
N HIS A 188 71.06 11.43 21.95
CA HIS A 188 70.28 11.28 23.18
C HIS A 188 70.55 9.97 23.95
N ARG A 189 71.41 9.07 23.45
CA ARG A 189 71.79 7.79 24.08
C ARG A 189 70.59 6.98 24.59
N LEU A 190 69.65 6.68 23.70
CA LEU A 190 68.39 5.98 24.03
C LEU A 190 68.62 4.67 24.80
N THR A 191 67.94 4.52 25.93
CA THR A 191 67.91 3.33 26.78
C THR A 191 66.66 2.48 26.49
N GLN A 192 66.60 1.26 27.06
CA GLN A 192 65.42 0.39 26.95
C GLN A 192 64.17 1.03 27.62
N GLU A 193 64.37 1.86 28.65
CA GLU A 193 63.31 2.65 29.29
C GLU A 193 62.81 3.79 28.39
N ASP A 194 63.70 4.42 27.62
CA ASP A 194 63.29 5.45 26.65
C ASP A 194 62.42 4.85 25.54
N VAL A 195 62.74 3.65 25.06
CA VAL A 195 61.95 2.93 24.04
C VAL A 195 60.54 2.58 24.55
N SER A 196 60.40 2.21 25.82
CA SER A 196 59.09 1.94 26.41
C SER A 196 58.29 3.23 26.63
N ALA A 197 58.94 4.33 27.03
CA ALA A 197 58.31 5.65 27.13
C ALA A 197 57.87 6.20 25.76
N ILE A 198 58.65 5.97 24.69
CA ILE A 198 58.26 6.30 23.31
C ILE A 198 57.04 5.50 22.89
N ARG A 199 57.00 4.19 23.15
CA ARG A 199 55.82 3.34 22.83
C ARG A 199 54.56 3.88 23.49
N VAL A 200 54.63 4.20 24.78
CA VAL A 200 53.55 4.82 25.54
C VAL A 200 53.09 6.14 24.92
N THR A 201 54.03 6.96 24.45
CA THR A 201 53.73 8.25 23.81
C THR A 201 53.04 8.06 22.45
N VAL A 202 53.49 7.07 21.66
CA VAL A 202 52.84 6.71 20.38
C VAL A 202 51.42 6.18 20.61
N GLU A 203 51.22 5.31 21.60
CA GLU A 203 49.90 4.79 21.97
C GLU A 203 48.96 5.92 22.43
N ARG A 204 49.47 6.86 23.24
CA ARG A 204 48.72 8.05 23.67
C ARG A 204 48.29 8.91 22.48
N GLU A 205 49.19 9.19 21.55
CA GLU A 205 48.88 9.94 20.32
C GLU A 205 47.87 9.20 19.42
N ALA A 206 47.94 7.87 19.36
CA ALA A 206 46.95 7.05 18.66
C ALA A 206 45.55 7.20 19.27
N VAL A 207 45.42 7.18 20.60
CA VAL A 207 44.14 7.42 21.30
C VAL A 207 43.59 8.82 20.98
N ILE A 208 44.45 9.84 20.96
CA ILE A 208 44.05 11.22 20.60
C ILE A 208 43.52 11.27 19.15
N ALA A 209 44.22 10.63 18.21
CA ALA A 209 43.80 10.58 16.81
C ALA A 209 42.48 9.82 16.62
N GLU A 210 42.32 8.67 17.27
CA GLU A 210 41.08 7.89 17.24
C GLU A 210 39.90 8.64 17.87
N SER A 211 40.13 9.36 18.97
CA SER A 211 39.11 10.19 19.62
C SER A 211 38.62 11.31 18.69
N LYS A 212 39.54 11.99 17.98
CA LYS A 212 39.20 12.99 16.96
C LYS A 212 38.37 12.40 15.84
N VAL A 213 38.77 11.24 15.30
CA VAL A 213 38.00 10.54 14.25
C VAL A 213 36.61 10.20 14.76
N ARG A 214 36.50 9.62 15.96
CA ARG A 214 35.21 9.24 16.57
C ARG A 214 34.28 10.42 16.81
N TRP A 215 34.84 11.54 17.26
CA TRP A 215 34.09 12.78 17.44
C TRP A 215 33.53 13.28 16.10
N LEU A 216 34.36 13.31 15.05
CA LEU A 216 33.95 13.70 13.70
C LEU A 216 32.89 12.76 13.12
N THR A 217 33.07 11.44 13.23
CA THR A 217 32.10 10.47 12.71
C THR A 217 30.76 10.58 13.43
N THR A 218 30.76 10.71 14.75
CA THR A 218 29.53 10.84 15.56
C THR A 218 28.72 12.07 15.15
N ARG A 219 29.38 13.21 14.93
CA ARG A 219 28.71 14.44 14.48
C ARG A 219 28.24 14.35 13.04
N THR A 220 29.03 13.72 12.16
CA THR A 220 28.64 13.46 10.77
C THR A 220 27.41 12.55 10.70
N ASP A 221 27.35 11.50 11.53
CA ASP A 221 26.21 10.59 11.62
C ASP A 221 24.96 11.29 12.15
N ALA A 222 25.11 12.19 13.13
CA ALA A 222 24.01 13.00 13.64
C ALA A 222 23.45 13.93 12.55
N ILE A 223 24.30 14.58 11.76
CA ILE A 223 23.89 15.39 10.60
C ILE A 223 23.16 14.51 9.57
N ALA A 224 23.74 13.36 9.21
CA ALA A 224 23.13 12.43 8.25
C ALA A 224 21.75 11.94 8.71
N SER A 225 21.58 11.67 10.01
CA SER A 225 20.29 11.30 10.60
C SER A 225 19.24 12.43 10.45
N LYS A 226 19.62 13.68 10.74
CA LYS A 226 18.74 14.85 10.57
C LYS A 226 18.37 15.10 9.11
N VAL A 227 19.32 14.92 8.18
CA VAL A 227 19.04 15.01 6.74
C VAL A 227 18.05 13.93 6.31
N ARG A 228 18.22 12.68 6.78
CA ARG A 228 17.26 11.59 6.48
C ARG A 228 15.85 11.92 6.99
N ALA A 229 15.72 12.59 8.13
CA ALA A 229 14.43 13.01 8.70
C ALA A 229 13.67 14.02 7.82
N MET A 230 14.30 14.67 6.84
CA MET A 230 13.60 15.51 5.86
C MET A 230 12.90 14.71 4.76
N THR A 231 13.32 13.47 4.49
CA THR A 231 12.77 12.64 3.40
C THR A 231 11.25 12.45 3.48
N PRO A 232 10.67 12.10 4.65
CA PRO A 232 9.22 11.94 4.77
C PRO A 232 8.42 13.20 4.45
N PHE A 233 8.96 14.39 4.70
CA PHE A 233 8.30 15.66 4.36
C PHE A 233 8.19 15.85 2.85
N PHE A 234 9.25 15.51 2.10
CA PHE A 234 9.20 15.55 0.64
C PHE A 234 8.25 14.50 0.06
N LYS A 235 8.18 13.31 0.67
CA LYS A 235 7.17 12.30 0.32
C LYS A 235 5.75 12.82 0.56
N GLU A 236 5.48 13.43 1.71
CA GLU A 236 4.16 14.01 2.02
C GLU A 236 3.80 15.11 1.00
N LYS A 237 4.74 16.00 0.64
CA LYS A 237 4.52 17.03 -0.39
C LYS A 237 4.14 16.45 -1.75
N ALA A 238 4.75 15.33 -2.16
CA ALA A 238 4.35 14.61 -3.36
C ALA A 238 2.96 13.96 -3.21
N ALA A 239 2.66 13.43 -2.02
CA ALA A 239 1.36 12.83 -1.72
C ALA A 239 0.21 13.84 -1.76
N VAL A 240 0.44 15.12 -1.38
CA VAL A 240 -0.55 16.21 -1.53
C VAL A 240 -1.01 16.33 -2.99
N ALA A 241 -0.06 16.42 -3.94
CA ALA A 241 -0.38 16.56 -5.35
C ALA A 241 -1.13 15.34 -5.89
N LEU A 242 -0.72 14.13 -5.49
CA LEU A 242 -1.41 12.90 -5.88
C LEU A 242 -2.83 12.83 -5.31
N ALA A 243 -3.01 13.20 -4.03
CA ALA A 243 -4.31 13.20 -3.37
C ALA A 243 -5.29 14.14 -4.07
N GLN A 244 -4.86 15.36 -4.44
CA GLN A 244 -5.68 16.32 -5.19
C GLN A 244 -6.19 15.77 -6.53
N THR A 245 -5.40 14.92 -7.20
CA THR A 245 -5.79 14.31 -8.49
C THR A 245 -6.55 12.99 -8.36
N SER A 246 -6.60 12.40 -7.16
CA SER A 246 -7.17 11.08 -6.94
C SER A 246 -8.66 11.00 -7.26
N HIS A 247 -9.42 12.06 -6.91
CA HIS A 247 -10.85 12.15 -7.19
C HIS A 247 -11.12 12.18 -8.70
N VAL A 248 -10.35 12.97 -9.46
CA VAL A 248 -10.47 13.05 -10.94
C VAL A 248 -10.20 11.68 -11.58
N ARG A 249 -9.20 10.95 -11.09
CA ARG A 249 -8.89 9.60 -11.59
C ARG A 249 -10.02 8.62 -11.28
N LYS A 250 -10.53 8.58 -10.05
CA LYS A 250 -11.64 7.70 -9.66
C LYS A 250 -12.90 7.98 -10.50
N PHE A 251 -13.25 9.25 -10.66
CA PHE A 251 -14.35 9.67 -11.52
C PHE A 251 -14.17 9.24 -12.98
N THR A 252 -12.96 9.39 -13.53
CA THR A 252 -12.65 8.92 -14.89
C THR A 252 -12.79 7.39 -15.00
N ASP A 253 -12.30 6.64 -14.01
CA ASP A 253 -12.43 5.17 -13.98
C ASP A 253 -13.92 4.74 -13.94
N GLU A 254 -14.76 5.45 -13.17
CA GLU A 254 -16.21 5.22 -13.13
C GLU A 254 -16.91 5.56 -14.45
N LEU A 255 -16.54 6.68 -15.08
CA LEU A 255 -17.03 7.05 -16.41
C LEU A 255 -16.66 5.99 -17.45
N MET A 256 -15.43 5.48 -17.45
CA MET A 256 -14.99 4.43 -18.36
C MET A 256 -15.76 3.11 -18.13
N LYS A 257 -16.02 2.74 -16.87
CA LYS A 257 -16.87 1.58 -16.54
C LYS A 257 -18.31 1.76 -17.04
N GLY A 258 -18.86 2.97 -16.91
CA GLY A 258 -20.18 3.34 -17.42
C GLY A 258 -20.25 3.29 -18.94
N LEU A 259 -19.23 3.84 -19.62
CA LEU A 259 -19.11 3.81 -21.08
C LEU A 259 -19.03 2.37 -21.61
N ALA A 260 -18.25 1.49 -20.98
CA ALA A 260 -18.19 0.08 -21.36
C ALA A 260 -19.56 -0.63 -21.23
N SER A 261 -20.34 -0.30 -20.19
CA SER A 261 -21.70 -0.82 -20.05
C SER A 261 -22.65 -0.29 -21.13
N LEU A 262 -22.45 0.95 -21.61
CA LEU A 262 -23.21 1.51 -22.72
C LEU A 262 -22.82 0.89 -24.06
N ASP A 263 -21.53 0.68 -24.31
CA ASP A 263 -21.03 -0.05 -25.48
C ASP A 263 -21.71 -1.43 -25.56
N LEU A 264 -21.82 -2.13 -24.43
CA LEU A 264 -22.50 -3.40 -24.33
C LEU A 264 -24.00 -3.32 -24.67
N TYR A 265 -24.70 -2.29 -24.20
CA TYR A 265 -26.11 -2.03 -24.53
C TYR A 265 -26.31 -1.80 -26.04
N THR A 266 -25.36 -1.11 -26.68
CA THR A 266 -25.40 -0.90 -28.15
C THR A 266 -25.00 -2.14 -28.96
N GLY A 267 -24.61 -3.24 -28.31
CA GLY A 267 -24.13 -4.45 -28.97
C GLY A 267 -22.71 -4.37 -29.51
N LYS A 268 -21.97 -3.31 -29.17
CA LYS A 268 -20.56 -3.16 -29.57
C LYS A 268 -19.72 -4.19 -28.80
N ASN A 269 -18.81 -4.86 -29.51
CA ASN A 269 -18.00 -5.96 -28.99
C ASN A 269 -18.83 -7.16 -28.47
N VAL A 270 -20.07 -7.32 -28.95
CA VAL A 270 -20.87 -8.52 -28.74
C VAL A 270 -20.87 -9.33 -30.03
N GLU A 271 -20.35 -10.54 -29.96
CA GLU A 271 -20.36 -11.49 -31.08
C GLU A 271 -21.49 -12.49 -30.86
N VAL A 272 -22.34 -12.66 -31.87
CA VAL A 272 -23.46 -13.59 -31.86
C VAL A 272 -23.23 -14.62 -32.95
N VAL A 273 -23.12 -15.88 -32.54
CA VAL A 273 -23.03 -17.03 -33.43
C VAL A 273 -24.34 -17.79 -33.37
N THR A 274 -25.02 -17.91 -34.51
CA THR A 274 -26.23 -18.72 -34.62
C THR A 274 -25.86 -20.18 -34.79
N ILE A 275 -26.24 -21.02 -33.82
CA ILE A 275 -25.98 -22.46 -33.83
C ILE A 275 -27.11 -23.21 -34.56
N LYS A 276 -28.35 -22.79 -34.31
CA LYS A 276 -29.55 -23.40 -34.90
C LYS A 276 -30.64 -22.35 -35.10
N GLU A 277 -31.27 -22.38 -36.26
CA GLU A 277 -32.47 -21.59 -36.56
C GLU A 277 -33.72 -22.48 -36.58
N GLY A 278 -34.85 -21.90 -36.18
CA GLY A 278 -36.16 -22.56 -36.17
C GLY A 278 -37.27 -21.64 -35.68
N ALA A 279 -38.40 -22.22 -35.25
CA ALA A 279 -39.53 -21.44 -34.76
C ALA A 279 -39.21 -20.75 -33.40
N PRO A 280 -39.50 -19.44 -33.25
CA PRO A 280 -39.35 -18.76 -31.98
C PRO A 280 -40.38 -19.27 -30.95
N ALA A 281 -40.06 -19.14 -29.66
CA ALA A 281 -41.02 -19.44 -28.61
C ALA A 281 -42.15 -18.38 -28.58
N PRO A 282 -43.34 -18.72 -28.05
CA PRO A 282 -44.40 -17.74 -27.82
C PRO A 282 -43.92 -16.55 -26.99
N ALA A 283 -44.42 -15.34 -27.30
CA ALA A 283 -44.02 -14.12 -26.61
C ALA A 283 -44.36 -14.13 -25.10
N GLU A 284 -45.39 -14.88 -24.70
CA GLU A 284 -45.85 -15.01 -23.31
C GLU A 284 -44.96 -15.94 -22.46
N GLU A 285 -44.11 -16.75 -23.11
CA GLU A 285 -43.17 -17.61 -22.39
C GLU A 285 -42.14 -16.75 -21.65
N LEU A 286 -41.91 -17.08 -20.36
CA LEU A 286 -40.98 -16.35 -19.52
C LEU A 286 -39.53 -16.73 -19.83
N LEU A 287 -38.65 -15.72 -19.86
CA LEU A 287 -37.22 -15.95 -19.95
C LEU A 287 -36.70 -16.59 -18.65
N THR A 288 -36.15 -17.79 -18.76
CA THR A 288 -35.50 -18.49 -17.65
C THR A 288 -34.00 -18.22 -17.68
N LEU A 289 -33.45 -17.72 -16.58
CA LEU A 289 -32.01 -17.52 -16.42
C LEU A 289 -31.43 -18.60 -15.50
N MET A 290 -30.48 -19.38 -16.00
CA MET A 290 -29.89 -20.48 -15.25
C MET A 290 -28.75 -19.97 -14.37
N GLN A 291 -28.82 -20.26 -13.07
CA GLN A 291 -27.86 -19.71 -12.11
C GLN A 291 -26.45 -20.33 -12.26
N ARG A 292 -26.38 -21.65 -12.43
CA ARG A 292 -25.11 -22.40 -12.44
C ARG A 292 -24.42 -22.23 -13.79
N LYS A 293 -23.11 -21.95 -13.75
CA LYS A 293 -22.25 -22.06 -14.93
C LYS A 293 -22.02 -23.53 -15.27
N LEU A 294 -22.24 -23.90 -16.53
CA LEU A 294 -21.96 -25.24 -17.05
C LEU A 294 -20.62 -25.28 -17.77
N PHE A 295 -20.04 -26.48 -17.85
CA PHE A 295 -18.78 -26.73 -18.55
C PHE A 295 -19.02 -27.72 -19.67
N ILE A 296 -18.68 -27.35 -20.91
CA ILE A 296 -19.02 -28.14 -22.09
C ILE A 296 -18.43 -29.54 -22.02
N GLU A 297 -17.18 -29.68 -21.58
CA GLU A 297 -16.56 -30.99 -21.38
C GLU A 297 -17.39 -31.90 -20.45
N GLU A 298 -17.90 -31.35 -19.35
CA GLU A 298 -18.69 -32.11 -18.36
C GLU A 298 -20.06 -32.50 -18.93
N GLU A 299 -20.73 -31.61 -19.66
CA GLU A 299 -22.06 -31.85 -20.22
C GLU A 299 -22.04 -32.77 -21.45
N LEU A 300 -20.99 -32.65 -22.27
CA LEU A 300 -20.84 -33.40 -23.54
C LEU A 300 -20.28 -34.81 -23.33
N ALA A 301 -19.57 -35.08 -22.23
CA ALA A 301 -19.00 -36.40 -21.92
C ALA A 301 -20.04 -37.54 -21.85
N VAL A 302 -21.33 -37.22 -21.67
CA VAL A 302 -22.43 -38.20 -21.70
C VAL A 302 -22.81 -38.60 -23.14
N TRP A 303 -22.52 -37.74 -24.11
CA TRP A 303 -23.03 -37.81 -25.48
C TRP A 303 -21.96 -38.10 -26.52
N ALA A 304 -20.70 -37.81 -26.22
CA ALA A 304 -19.55 -38.06 -27.07
C ALA A 304 -18.37 -38.55 -26.24
N ASP A 305 -17.53 -39.41 -26.84
CA ASP A 305 -16.23 -39.75 -26.27
C ASP A 305 -15.30 -38.56 -26.48
N LEU A 306 -14.85 -37.94 -25.39
CA LEU A 306 -14.01 -36.74 -25.44
C LEU A 306 -12.56 -37.13 -25.22
N GLU A 307 -11.70 -36.73 -26.15
CA GLU A 307 -10.25 -36.90 -26.01
C GLU A 307 -9.69 -35.99 -24.92
N ALA A 308 -8.52 -36.36 -24.37
CA ALA A 308 -7.90 -35.66 -23.24
C ALA A 308 -7.51 -34.19 -23.58
N ASP A 309 -7.30 -33.92 -24.86
CA ASP A 309 -6.94 -32.62 -25.44
C ASP A 309 -8.15 -31.76 -25.83
N PHE A 310 -9.38 -32.19 -25.52
CA PHE A 310 -10.58 -31.37 -25.74
C PHE A 310 -10.38 -29.99 -25.11
N ASP A 311 -10.49 -28.93 -25.91
CA ASP A 311 -10.23 -27.57 -25.46
C ASP A 311 -11.07 -26.54 -26.23
N TYR A 312 -10.82 -25.25 -26.00
CA TYR A 312 -11.56 -24.16 -26.63
C TYR A 312 -11.59 -24.20 -28.16
N SER A 313 -10.64 -24.87 -28.82
CA SER A 313 -10.63 -25.04 -30.27
C SER A 313 -11.68 -26.03 -30.78
N SER A 314 -12.28 -26.83 -29.89
CA SER A 314 -13.30 -27.83 -30.20
C SER A 314 -14.73 -27.29 -30.10
N ILE A 315 -14.90 -25.97 -30.14
CA ILE A 315 -16.19 -25.33 -29.91
C ILE A 315 -17.21 -25.64 -31.03
N GLU A 316 -16.79 -25.76 -32.28
CA GLU A 316 -17.71 -26.12 -33.38
C GLU A 316 -18.25 -27.55 -33.21
N LEU A 317 -17.45 -28.46 -32.66
CA LEU A 317 -17.89 -29.82 -32.36
C LEU A 317 -19.04 -29.80 -31.34
N PHE A 318 -18.96 -28.93 -30.32
CA PHE A 318 -20.07 -28.74 -29.39
C PHE A 318 -21.32 -28.21 -30.09
N ASP A 319 -21.19 -27.19 -30.95
CA ASP A 319 -22.31 -26.59 -31.69
C ASP A 319 -23.06 -27.62 -32.54
N GLU A 320 -22.31 -28.49 -33.23
CA GLU A 320 -22.91 -29.56 -34.03
C GLU A 320 -23.70 -30.56 -33.18
N HIS A 321 -23.15 -30.96 -32.03
CA HIS A 321 -23.80 -31.95 -31.16
C HIS A 321 -25.06 -31.39 -30.50
N ILE A 322 -25.02 -30.14 -30.00
CA ILE A 322 -26.19 -29.52 -29.37
C ILE A 322 -27.29 -29.21 -30.39
N ALA A 323 -26.95 -28.90 -31.65
CA ALA A 323 -27.93 -28.68 -32.70
C ALA A 323 -28.68 -29.96 -33.11
N LYS A 324 -27.97 -31.10 -33.16
CA LYS A 324 -28.49 -32.41 -33.59
C LYS A 324 -29.22 -33.18 -32.49
N SER A 325 -28.90 -32.94 -31.22
CA SER A 325 -29.39 -33.74 -30.08
C SER A 325 -30.39 -32.96 -29.20
N PRO A 326 -31.71 -33.15 -29.37
CA PRO A 326 -32.72 -32.47 -28.55
C PRO A 326 -32.57 -32.73 -27.05
N ALA A 327 -32.11 -33.92 -26.67
CA ALA A 327 -31.91 -34.30 -25.27
C ALA A 327 -30.73 -33.55 -24.62
N LEU A 328 -29.63 -33.34 -25.36
CA LEU A 328 -28.52 -32.49 -24.90
C LEU A 328 -28.96 -31.02 -24.77
N LEU A 329 -29.74 -30.53 -25.74
CA LEU A 329 -30.32 -29.19 -25.66
C LEU A 329 -31.23 -29.05 -24.42
N GLN A 330 -32.04 -30.04 -24.10
CA GLN A 330 -32.90 -30.02 -22.91
C GLN A 330 -32.11 -30.15 -21.60
N GLN A 331 -30.98 -30.87 -21.60
CA GLN A 331 -30.07 -30.95 -20.46
C GLN A 331 -29.46 -29.59 -20.11
N ILE A 332 -28.99 -28.85 -21.13
CA ILE A 332 -28.32 -27.56 -20.96
C ILE A 332 -29.33 -26.40 -20.82
N CYS A 333 -30.30 -26.33 -21.73
CA CYS A 333 -31.33 -25.28 -21.82
C CYS A 333 -32.74 -25.91 -21.72
N PRO A 334 -33.24 -26.23 -20.51
CA PRO A 334 -34.45 -27.04 -20.35
C PRO A 334 -35.75 -26.36 -20.77
N THR A 335 -35.85 -25.05 -20.66
CA THR A 335 -37.05 -24.27 -21.00
C THR A 335 -36.99 -23.71 -22.43
N ALA A 336 -38.14 -23.33 -22.99
CA ALA A 336 -38.21 -22.82 -24.35
C ALA A 336 -37.52 -21.45 -24.52
N ARG A 337 -37.53 -20.60 -23.49
CA ARG A 337 -36.72 -19.37 -23.43
C ARG A 337 -35.74 -19.47 -22.28
N CYS A 338 -34.47 -19.71 -22.59
CA CYS A 338 -33.45 -20.02 -21.59
C CYS A 338 -32.13 -19.31 -21.89
N VAL A 339 -31.46 -18.81 -20.86
CA VAL A 339 -30.08 -18.31 -20.93
C VAL A 339 -29.21 -19.06 -19.93
N VAL A 340 -28.08 -19.56 -20.39
CA VAL A 340 -27.11 -20.32 -19.59
C VAL A 340 -25.72 -19.73 -19.78
N ALA A 341 -25.00 -19.51 -18.67
CA ALA A 341 -23.57 -19.23 -18.72
C ALA A 341 -22.79 -20.52 -18.91
N VAL A 342 -21.92 -20.57 -19.92
CA VAL A 342 -21.17 -21.76 -20.30
C VAL A 342 -19.69 -21.41 -20.48
N SER A 343 -18.83 -22.37 -20.19
CA SER A 343 -17.40 -22.30 -20.45
C SER A 343 -16.94 -23.64 -21.01
N MET A 344 -15.80 -23.67 -21.70
CA MET A 344 -15.30 -24.91 -22.28
C MET A 344 -14.91 -25.89 -21.19
N ARG A 345 -14.05 -25.46 -20.25
CA ARG A 345 -13.48 -26.33 -19.21
C ARG A 345 -13.20 -25.59 -17.90
N ARG A 346 -13.32 -26.33 -16.80
CA ARG A 346 -12.95 -25.83 -15.45
C ARG A 346 -11.48 -26.05 -15.13
N ARG A 347 -10.92 -27.19 -15.55
CA ARG A 347 -9.56 -27.61 -15.22
C ARG A 347 -8.58 -26.97 -16.19
N THR A 348 -7.39 -26.71 -15.67
CA THR A 348 -6.26 -26.28 -16.50
C THR A 348 -5.77 -27.47 -17.30
N VAL A 349 -5.55 -27.26 -18.59
CA VAL A 349 -4.98 -28.25 -19.50
C VAL A 349 -3.48 -28.09 -19.49
N ASP A 350 -2.78 -29.22 -19.29
CA ASP A 350 -1.34 -29.26 -19.44
C ASP A 350 -1.01 -29.54 -20.90
N TYR A 351 -0.74 -28.45 -21.63
CA TYR A 351 -0.34 -28.54 -23.02
C TYR A 351 1.16 -28.83 -23.06
N GLU A 352 1.54 -30.00 -23.57
CA GLU A 352 2.95 -30.36 -23.70
C GLU A 352 3.68 -29.44 -24.70
N ASN A 353 4.92 -29.09 -24.37
CA ASN A 353 5.86 -28.41 -25.28
C ASN A 353 5.41 -27.03 -25.82
N ILE A 354 4.68 -26.24 -25.04
CA ILE A 354 4.32 -24.85 -25.41
C ILE A 354 4.95 -23.82 -24.47
N ASP A 355 5.09 -22.58 -24.97
CA ASP A 355 5.60 -21.44 -24.20
C ASP A 355 4.65 -21.08 -23.03
N PRO A 356 5.16 -20.67 -21.85
CA PRO A 356 4.33 -20.31 -20.70
C PRO A 356 3.28 -19.22 -20.96
N GLN A 357 3.54 -18.25 -21.84
CA GLN A 357 2.57 -17.21 -22.18
C GLN A 357 1.42 -17.78 -23.03
N GLU A 358 1.76 -18.61 -24.01
CA GLU A 358 0.78 -19.29 -24.84
C GLU A 358 -0.07 -20.27 -24.02
N TRP A 359 0.56 -20.98 -23.07
CA TRP A 359 -0.13 -21.84 -22.11
C TRP A 359 -1.16 -21.08 -21.28
N MET A 360 -0.78 -19.91 -20.77
CA MET A 360 -1.67 -19.05 -20.00
C MET A 360 -2.82 -18.54 -20.87
N ARG A 361 -2.55 -18.12 -22.11
CA ARG A 361 -3.54 -17.64 -23.08
C ARG A 361 -4.59 -18.71 -23.42
N ARG A 362 -4.15 -19.94 -23.72
CA ARG A 362 -5.06 -21.06 -24.03
C ARG A 362 -5.93 -21.45 -22.84
N ASN A 363 -5.33 -21.55 -21.66
CA ASN A 363 -6.09 -21.83 -20.44
C ASN A 363 -7.03 -20.69 -20.04
N HIS A 364 -6.71 -19.45 -20.39
CA HIS A 364 -7.65 -18.35 -20.26
C HIS A 364 -8.87 -18.53 -21.18
N GLN A 365 -8.66 -18.89 -22.46
CA GLN A 365 -9.74 -19.15 -23.41
C GLN A 365 -10.61 -20.35 -23.00
N ASN A 366 -10.03 -21.41 -22.45
CA ASN A 366 -10.79 -22.54 -21.91
C ASN A 366 -11.77 -22.12 -20.81
N ARG A 367 -11.40 -21.12 -20.01
CA ARG A 367 -12.17 -20.63 -18.86
C ARG A 367 -13.09 -19.47 -19.22
N ALA A 368 -12.93 -18.89 -20.41
CA ALA A 368 -13.75 -17.80 -20.89
C ALA A 368 -15.23 -18.23 -20.89
N VAL A 369 -16.06 -17.37 -20.32
CA VAL A 369 -17.51 -17.57 -20.24
C VAL A 369 -18.20 -16.91 -21.41
N PHE A 370 -19.13 -17.63 -22.01
CA PHE A 370 -20.07 -17.13 -23.00
C PHE A 370 -21.49 -17.54 -22.63
N LEU A 371 -22.48 -16.92 -23.26
CA LEU A 371 -23.88 -17.21 -23.00
C LEU A 371 -24.45 -18.09 -24.12
N LEU A 372 -25.17 -19.14 -23.75
CA LEU A 372 -26.08 -19.82 -24.65
C LEU A 372 -27.48 -19.25 -24.45
N VAL A 373 -28.10 -18.83 -25.54
CA VAL A 373 -29.43 -18.20 -25.56
C VAL A 373 -30.35 -19.03 -26.45
N ARG A 374 -31.40 -19.59 -25.83
CA ARG A 374 -32.44 -20.36 -26.50
C ARG A 374 -33.73 -19.54 -26.61
N ASN A 375 -34.31 -19.48 -27.81
CA ASN A 375 -35.63 -18.93 -28.07
C ASN A 375 -36.45 -19.90 -28.96
N GLY A 376 -37.18 -20.80 -28.32
CA GLY A 376 -37.92 -21.88 -28.97
C GLY A 376 -36.96 -22.92 -29.53
N GLU A 377 -36.89 -23.00 -30.85
CA GLU A 377 -35.95 -23.84 -31.59
C GLU A 377 -34.65 -23.10 -31.96
N ASN A 378 -34.64 -21.76 -31.85
CA ASN A 378 -33.45 -20.95 -32.10
C ASN A 378 -32.46 -21.09 -30.95
N LEU A 379 -31.19 -21.29 -31.31
CA LEU A 379 -30.08 -21.37 -30.37
C LEU A 379 -28.92 -20.51 -30.85
N HIS A 380 -28.48 -19.61 -29.98
CA HIS A 380 -27.37 -18.70 -30.24
C HIS A 380 -26.32 -18.82 -29.15
N ARG A 381 -25.06 -18.64 -29.53
CA ARG A 381 -23.94 -18.41 -28.63
C ARG A 381 -23.55 -16.95 -28.70
N VAL A 382 -23.38 -16.33 -27.54
CA VAL A 382 -23.07 -14.91 -27.41
C VAL A 382 -21.79 -14.73 -26.62
N TYR A 383 -20.80 -14.12 -27.25
CA TYR A 383 -19.59 -13.63 -26.59
C TYR A 383 -19.71 -12.14 -26.32
N SER A 384 -19.26 -11.72 -25.14
CA SER A 384 -19.04 -10.32 -24.83
C SER A 384 -17.54 -10.12 -24.66
N GLY A 385 -16.96 -9.18 -25.43
CA GLY A 385 -15.54 -8.84 -25.33
C GLY A 385 -15.17 -8.05 -24.07
N GLU A 386 -16.07 -7.98 -23.07
CA GLU A 386 -15.81 -7.29 -21.81
C GLU A 386 -15.23 -8.28 -20.77
N PRO A 387 -13.99 -8.05 -20.26
CA PRO A 387 -13.27 -8.99 -19.40
C PRO A 387 -14.00 -9.39 -18.11
N THR A 388 -14.92 -8.55 -17.63
CA THR A 388 -15.70 -8.84 -16.41
C THR A 388 -16.60 -10.06 -16.54
N HIS A 389 -16.98 -10.46 -17.76
CA HIS A 389 -17.84 -11.63 -17.98
C HIS A 389 -17.07 -12.92 -18.08
N GLU A 390 -15.85 -12.87 -18.62
CA GLU A 390 -15.09 -14.04 -19.02
C GLU A 390 -14.73 -14.97 -17.85
N LEU A 391 -14.83 -14.50 -16.61
CA LEU A 391 -14.39 -15.25 -15.42
C LEU A 391 -15.47 -15.38 -14.33
N VAL A 392 -16.73 -15.03 -14.60
CA VAL A 392 -17.79 -15.17 -13.58
C VAL A 392 -17.99 -16.64 -13.19
N ALA A 393 -18.14 -16.90 -11.89
CA ALA A 393 -18.32 -18.26 -11.38
C ALA A 393 -19.71 -18.83 -11.68
N ARG A 394 -20.72 -17.96 -11.70
CA ARG A 394 -22.15 -18.26 -11.87
C ARG A 394 -22.85 -17.00 -12.40
N LEU A 395 -24.06 -17.13 -12.93
CA LEU A 395 -24.81 -16.01 -13.54
C LEU A 395 -25.36 -15.01 -12.51
N PHE A 396 -25.66 -15.46 -11.29
CA PHE A 396 -26.07 -14.61 -10.16
C PHE A 396 -25.44 -15.11 -8.87
N PRO A 397 -24.95 -14.20 -8.01
CA PRO A 397 -24.26 -14.57 -6.78
C PRO A 397 -25.25 -15.23 -5.83
N ALA A 398 -24.79 -16.23 -5.09
CA ALA A 398 -25.61 -16.80 -4.02
C ALA A 398 -25.65 -15.81 -2.84
N ARG A 399 -26.75 -15.82 -2.07
CA ARG A 399 -26.86 -15.00 -0.85
C ARG A 399 -25.67 -15.22 0.10
N GLN A 400 -25.23 -16.47 0.23
CA GLN A 400 -24.10 -16.85 1.08
C GLN A 400 -22.77 -16.25 0.60
N GLU A 401 -22.53 -16.17 -0.71
CA GLU A 401 -21.29 -15.59 -1.27
C GLU A 401 -21.18 -14.10 -0.90
N ASN A 402 -22.30 -13.38 -0.93
CA ASN A 402 -22.35 -12.00 -0.49
C ASN A 402 -22.12 -11.86 1.01
N GLU A 403 -22.75 -12.71 1.82
CA GLU A 403 -22.61 -12.66 3.29
C GLU A 403 -21.21 -13.04 3.77
N GLU A 404 -20.53 -13.99 3.11
CA GLU A 404 -19.17 -14.42 3.44
C GLU A 404 -18.13 -13.32 3.24
N ASN A 405 -18.31 -12.44 2.25
CA ASN A 405 -17.41 -11.31 2.02
C ASN A 405 -17.36 -10.35 3.23
N PHE A 406 -18.42 -10.29 4.04
CA PHE A 406 -18.53 -9.46 5.25
C PHE A 406 -18.32 -10.23 6.56
N LYS A 407 -17.60 -11.35 6.53
CA LYS A 407 -17.15 -12.05 7.74
C LYS A 407 -15.66 -11.79 8.00
N GLY A 408 -15.35 -11.42 9.24
CA GLY A 408 -13.99 -11.35 9.76
C GLY A 408 -13.35 -12.73 9.88
N VAL A 409 -12.03 -12.78 10.08
CA VAL A 409 -11.29 -14.05 10.29
C VAL A 409 -11.85 -14.79 11.51
N ASP A 410 -12.30 -14.04 12.51
CA ASP A 410 -12.89 -14.56 13.75
C ASP A 410 -14.40 -14.86 13.63
N GLY A 411 -14.98 -14.69 12.42
CA GLY A 411 -16.40 -14.90 12.16
C GLY A 411 -17.31 -13.72 12.50
N GLU A 412 -16.76 -12.60 12.99
CA GLU A 412 -17.52 -11.38 13.26
C GLU A 412 -18.12 -10.79 11.99
N LYS A 413 -19.34 -10.24 12.10
CA LYS A 413 -20.02 -9.61 10.97
C LYS A 413 -19.52 -8.17 10.79
N ILE A 414 -18.84 -7.93 9.69
CA ILE A 414 -18.39 -6.60 9.27
C ILE A 414 -19.63 -5.82 8.83
N SER A 415 -19.99 -4.80 9.61
CA SER A 415 -21.09 -3.88 9.31
C SER A 415 -20.57 -2.58 8.73
N PHE A 416 -21.49 -1.72 8.29
CA PHE A 416 -21.20 -0.35 7.85
C PHE A 416 -20.39 0.46 8.88
N ASN A 417 -20.54 0.21 10.17
CA ASN A 417 -19.78 0.92 11.21
C ASN A 417 -18.34 0.41 11.37
N HIS A 418 -17.82 -0.36 10.41
CA HIS A 418 -16.45 -0.85 10.43
C HIS A 418 -15.65 -0.23 9.28
N ILE A 419 -14.42 0.17 9.57
CA ILE A 419 -13.48 0.72 8.58
C ILE A 419 -13.25 -0.27 7.43
N GLU A 420 -13.20 -1.57 7.73
CA GLU A 420 -12.98 -2.62 6.74
C GLU A 420 -14.11 -2.77 5.73
N PHE A 421 -15.30 -2.24 6.01
CA PHE A 421 -16.49 -2.39 5.17
C PHE A 421 -16.22 -1.98 3.72
N THR A 422 -15.67 -0.80 3.50
CA THR A 422 -15.37 -0.29 2.15
C THR A 422 -14.31 -1.10 1.43
N ARG A 423 -13.35 -1.69 2.15
CA ARG A 423 -12.36 -2.60 1.56
C ARG A 423 -13.01 -3.91 1.11
N ARG A 424 -13.94 -4.44 1.91
CA ARG A 424 -14.68 -5.68 1.59
C ARG A 424 -15.69 -5.49 0.46
N MET A 425 -16.15 -4.27 0.19
CA MET A 425 -17.08 -3.95 -0.91
C MET A 425 -16.50 -4.10 -2.32
N ALA A 426 -15.17 -3.99 -2.48
CA ALA A 426 -14.54 -3.98 -3.81
C ALA A 426 -14.87 -5.22 -4.67
N LYS A 427 -14.92 -6.41 -4.04
CA LYS A 427 -15.25 -7.66 -4.73
C LYS A 427 -16.75 -7.76 -5.07
N PRO A 428 -17.69 -7.60 -4.10
CA PRO A 428 -19.12 -7.50 -4.39
C PRO A 428 -19.47 -6.46 -5.47
N ASP A 429 -18.83 -5.30 -5.49
CA ASP A 429 -19.09 -4.26 -6.50
C ASP A 429 -18.64 -4.69 -7.90
N ALA A 430 -17.47 -5.33 -8.00
CA ALA A 430 -16.99 -5.89 -9.26
C ALA A 430 -17.91 -7.00 -9.79
N GLU A 431 -18.36 -7.89 -8.90
CA GLU A 431 -19.32 -8.96 -9.21
C GLU A 431 -20.67 -8.37 -9.65
N ALA A 432 -21.22 -7.42 -8.88
CA ALA A 432 -22.46 -6.72 -9.20
C ALA A 432 -22.39 -5.99 -10.55
N LEU A 433 -21.26 -5.36 -10.87
CA LEU A 433 -21.03 -4.73 -12.17
C LEU A 433 -21.04 -5.77 -13.30
N ALA A 434 -20.36 -6.90 -13.13
CA ALA A 434 -20.38 -7.99 -14.09
C ALA A 434 -21.82 -8.49 -14.33
N TYR A 435 -22.61 -8.67 -13.27
CA TYR A 435 -24.01 -9.11 -13.38
C TYR A 435 -24.91 -8.10 -14.07
N LYS A 436 -24.80 -6.81 -13.71
CA LYS A 436 -25.53 -5.73 -14.39
C LYS A 436 -25.26 -5.73 -15.88
N ARG A 437 -24.00 -5.91 -16.28
CA ARG A 437 -23.61 -5.97 -17.68
C ARG A 437 -24.17 -7.22 -18.40
N ILE A 438 -24.23 -8.38 -17.75
CA ILE A 438 -24.89 -9.57 -18.35
C ILE A 438 -26.37 -9.30 -18.59
N LEU A 439 -27.05 -8.67 -17.63
CA LEU A 439 -28.46 -8.28 -17.80
C LEU A 439 -28.63 -7.29 -18.97
N ILE A 440 -27.72 -6.33 -19.12
CA ILE A 440 -27.72 -5.41 -20.27
C ILE A 440 -27.61 -6.17 -21.59
N CYS A 441 -26.72 -7.17 -21.70
CA CYS A 441 -26.69 -8.05 -22.87
C CYS A 441 -28.05 -8.70 -23.12
N CYS A 442 -28.69 -9.25 -22.09
CA CYS A 442 -29.97 -9.95 -22.20
C CYS A 442 -31.13 -9.02 -22.61
N VAL A 443 -31.11 -7.73 -22.28
CA VAL A 443 -32.20 -6.78 -22.61
C VAL A 443 -32.43 -6.66 -24.13
N GLY A 444 -31.36 -6.69 -24.94
CA GLY A 444 -31.47 -6.71 -26.40
C GLY A 444 -32.26 -7.92 -26.93
N TRP A 445 -32.28 -9.03 -26.18
CA TRP A 445 -32.95 -10.29 -26.54
C TRP A 445 -34.33 -10.46 -25.91
N ILE A 446 -34.62 -9.71 -24.85
CA ILE A 446 -35.95 -9.69 -24.22
C ILE A 446 -36.94 -8.90 -25.09
N THR A 447 -36.43 -7.93 -25.86
CA THR A 447 -37.22 -6.99 -26.67
C THR A 447 -37.34 -7.37 -28.15
N ALA A 448 -36.52 -8.31 -28.63
CA ALA A 448 -36.61 -8.96 -29.94
C ALA A 448 -37.40 -10.28 -29.82
#